data_AF-A0A537D9S1-F1
#
_entry.id   AF-A0A537D9S1-F1
#
_cell.length_a   1.000
_cell.length_b   1.000
_cell.length_c   1.000
_cell.angle_alpha   90.00
_cell.angle_beta   90.00
_cell.angle_gamma   90.00
#
_symmetry.space_group_name_H-M   'P 1'
#
loop_
_entity.id
_entity.type
_entity.pdbx_description
1 polymer ?
#
loop_
_entity_poly.entity_id
_entity_poly.type
_entity_poly.pdbx_seq_one_letter_code
_entity_poly.pdbx_strand_id
1 'polypeptide(L)'
;MTLLLIGAILVPLLAIPILYALSKRLRENTGFVSFIFLLVPLVTILYAGLQGSGSTQGTYQELYSWSPIGNFGFRVDNLSLPILFIIGLLTALVSLFSVPYMRQRIGDDPRRYGLYYSLYALYSLGMIGTVLATNLIEFYLFFEIMLVPSFFLIAEWGYGEPCGSPSPPRRNSSHRLSDRRDRHGCCNQQYYNKSGTDIHNPPSWDCRGDVLRILREDRPIRTPRLASIRLR
;
A
#
# COMPACT_ATOMS: atom_id res chain seq x y z
N MET A 1 10.07 -34.67 4.37
CA MET A 1 8.99 -33.91 5.04
C MET A 1 9.43 -32.47 5.21
N THR A 2 9.67 -31.78 4.09
CA THR A 2 10.62 -30.65 3.97
C THR A 2 10.20 -29.73 2.81
N LEU A 3 9.02 -29.13 2.92
CA LEU A 3 8.51 -28.13 1.96
C LEU A 3 7.90 -26.94 2.69
N LEU A 4 8.27 -26.71 3.95
CA LEU A 4 7.67 -25.65 4.76
C LEU A 4 8.11 -24.28 4.24
N LEU A 5 9.40 -24.14 3.91
CA LEU A 5 9.95 -22.88 3.43
C LEU A 5 9.49 -22.58 2.00
N ILE A 6 9.50 -23.61 1.14
CA ILE A 6 8.86 -23.51 -0.18
C ILE A 6 7.38 -23.15 -0.06
N GLY A 7 6.65 -23.75 0.88
CA GLY A 7 5.24 -23.42 1.13
C GLY A 7 5.03 -21.94 1.47
N ALA A 8 5.90 -21.35 2.29
CA ALA A 8 5.82 -19.95 2.67
C ALA A 8 5.97 -18.98 1.48
N ILE A 9 6.69 -19.37 0.42
CA ILE A 9 6.87 -18.59 -0.80
C ILE A 9 5.79 -18.94 -1.84
N LEU A 10 5.45 -20.22 -1.96
CA LEU A 10 4.52 -20.69 -2.97
C LEU A 10 3.08 -20.25 -2.67
N VAL A 11 2.73 -20.06 -1.39
CA VAL A 11 1.41 -19.56 -0.99
C VAL A 11 1.13 -18.13 -1.50
N PRO A 12 1.95 -17.11 -1.21
CA PRO A 12 1.73 -15.77 -1.76
C PRO A 12 1.87 -15.74 -3.29
N LEU A 13 2.68 -16.63 -3.88
CA LEU A 13 2.75 -16.77 -5.34
C LEU A 13 1.42 -17.26 -5.94
N LEU A 14 0.80 -18.29 -5.35
CA LEU A 14 -0.52 -18.77 -5.77
C LEU A 14 -1.64 -17.79 -5.43
N ALA A 15 -1.48 -16.98 -4.38
CA ALA A 15 -2.44 -15.96 -4.01
C ALA A 15 -2.64 -14.93 -5.12
N ILE A 16 -1.64 -14.64 -5.96
CA ILE A 16 -1.73 -13.64 -7.05
C ILE A 16 -2.87 -13.97 -8.04
N PRO A 17 -2.86 -15.12 -8.76
CA PRO A 17 -3.94 -15.44 -9.69
C PRO A 17 -5.26 -15.73 -8.96
N ILE A 18 -5.22 -16.30 -7.74
CA ILE A 18 -6.42 -16.61 -6.97
C ILE A 18 -7.13 -15.32 -6.56
N LEU A 19 -6.42 -14.34 -6.01
CA LEU A 19 -6.99 -13.05 -5.60
C LEU A 19 -7.50 -12.27 -6.79
N TYR A 20 -6.80 -12.30 -7.93
CA TYR A 20 -7.28 -11.67 -9.16
C TYR A 20 -8.56 -12.32 -9.70
N ALA A 21 -8.68 -13.65 -9.63
CA ALA A 21 -9.89 -14.36 -10.04
C ALA A 21 -11.05 -14.15 -9.05
N LEU A 22 -10.78 -14.24 -7.74
CA LEU A 22 -11.76 -14.06 -6.67
C LEU A 22 -12.26 -12.62 -6.57
N SER A 23 -11.46 -11.63 -6.96
CA SER A 23 -11.89 -10.22 -6.90
C SER A 23 -13.12 -9.96 -7.76
N LYS A 24 -13.28 -10.70 -8.88
CA LYS A 24 -14.47 -10.64 -9.73
C LYS A 24 -15.74 -11.11 -9.00
N ARG A 25 -15.61 -12.00 -8.02
CA ARG A 25 -16.74 -12.61 -7.30
C ARG A 25 -16.99 -11.99 -5.93
N LEU A 26 -15.93 -11.63 -5.19
CA LEU A 26 -16.01 -11.26 -3.78
C LEU A 26 -15.96 -9.75 -3.52
N ARG A 27 -15.72 -8.91 -4.55
CA ARG A 27 -15.69 -7.43 -4.47
C ARG A 27 -15.00 -6.93 -3.19
N GLU A 28 -15.78 -6.51 -2.18
CA GLU A 28 -15.28 -5.98 -0.90
C GLU A 28 -14.59 -7.02 0.01
N ASN A 29 -14.97 -8.30 -0.09
CA ASN A 29 -14.44 -9.37 0.75
C ASN A 29 -13.06 -9.87 0.30
N THR A 30 -12.54 -9.37 -0.83
CA THR A 30 -11.21 -9.74 -1.35
C THR A 30 -10.09 -9.44 -0.34
N GLY A 31 -10.27 -8.41 0.50
CA GLY A 31 -9.32 -8.06 1.55
C GLY A 31 -9.23 -9.08 2.68
N PHE A 32 -10.36 -9.66 3.11
CA PHE A 32 -10.37 -10.74 4.08
C PHE A 32 -9.73 -12.02 3.54
N VAL A 33 -9.95 -12.32 2.26
CA VAL A 33 -9.28 -13.44 1.61
C VAL A 33 -7.76 -13.23 1.59
N SER A 34 -7.31 -12.03 1.23
CA SER A 34 -5.87 -11.69 1.22
C SER A 34 -5.24 -11.84 2.61
N PHE A 35 -5.95 -11.40 3.66
CA PHE A 35 -5.52 -11.59 5.03
C PHE A 35 -5.34 -13.07 5.39
N ILE A 36 -6.30 -13.93 5.02
CA ILE A 36 -6.21 -15.38 5.25
C ILE A 36 -4.98 -15.98 4.54
N PHE A 37 -4.75 -15.60 3.28
CA PHE A 37 -3.57 -16.07 2.53
C PHE A 37 -2.25 -15.61 3.15
N LEU A 38 -2.18 -14.38 3.70
CA LEU A 38 -0.98 -13.83 4.33
C LEU A 38 -0.75 -14.35 5.76
N LEU A 39 -1.77 -14.88 6.42
CA LEU A 39 -1.57 -15.61 7.68
C LEU A 39 -0.84 -16.93 7.48
N VAL A 40 -1.01 -17.60 6.34
CA VAL A 40 -0.35 -18.88 6.05
C VAL A 40 1.18 -18.79 6.13
N PRO A 41 1.88 -17.86 5.46
CA PRO A 41 3.34 -17.74 5.59
C PRO A 41 3.75 -17.40 7.03
N LEU A 42 3.02 -16.53 7.74
CA LEU A 42 3.31 -16.21 9.14
C LEU A 42 3.25 -17.45 10.05
N VAL A 43 2.20 -18.26 9.91
CA VAL A 43 2.06 -19.51 10.67
C VAL A 43 3.14 -20.51 10.29
N THR A 44 3.47 -20.60 9.00
CA THR A 44 4.51 -21.51 8.49
C THR A 44 5.89 -21.13 9.02
N ILE A 45 6.21 -19.84 9.07
CA ILE A 45 7.46 -19.32 9.64
C ILE A 45 7.52 -19.60 11.15
N LEU A 46 6.42 -19.39 11.88
CA LEU A 46 6.37 -19.67 13.31
C LEU A 46 6.54 -21.17 13.60
N TYR A 47 5.89 -22.02 12.81
CA TYR A 47 6.04 -23.47 12.90
C TYR A 47 7.48 -23.91 12.59
N ALA A 48 8.10 -23.32 11.57
CA ALA A 48 9.52 -23.51 11.29
C ALA A 48 10.40 -23.03 12.46
N GLY A 49 10.09 -21.93 13.15
CA GLY A 49 10.86 -21.50 14.32
C GLY A 49 10.76 -22.45 15.52
N LEU A 50 9.55 -22.98 15.77
CA LEU A 50 9.30 -23.93 16.86
C LEU A 50 10.04 -25.25 16.66
N GLN A 51 9.99 -25.77 15.44
CA GLN A 51 10.71 -26.98 15.09
C GLN A 51 12.23 -26.75 15.29
N GLY A 52 12.74 -25.53 14.99
CA GLY A 52 14.17 -25.25 14.88
C GLY A 52 14.82 -25.20 16.25
N SER A 53 14.04 -24.73 17.22
CA SER A 53 14.35 -24.73 18.65
C SER A 53 14.58 -26.14 19.23
N GLY A 54 14.04 -27.19 18.59
CA GLY A 54 14.24 -28.59 18.97
C GLY A 54 15.46 -29.26 18.33
N SER A 55 16.11 -28.60 17.37
CA SER A 55 17.28 -29.13 16.65
C SER A 55 18.59 -28.59 17.24
N THR A 56 19.61 -29.44 17.35
CA THR A 56 20.93 -29.10 17.94
C THR A 56 21.69 -27.98 17.21
N GLN A 57 21.22 -27.54 16.04
CA GLN A 57 21.81 -26.43 15.27
C GLN A 57 20.89 -25.22 15.11
N GLY A 58 19.67 -25.21 15.66
CA GLY A 58 18.79 -24.02 15.66
C GLY A 58 18.46 -23.45 14.28
N THR A 59 18.64 -24.23 13.21
CA THR A 59 18.64 -23.73 11.82
C THR A 59 17.88 -24.70 10.93
N TYR A 60 16.94 -24.19 10.14
CA TYR A 60 16.31 -24.95 9.07
C TYR A 60 16.83 -24.55 7.71
N GLN A 61 17.25 -25.52 6.93
CA GLN A 61 17.74 -25.29 5.58
C GLN A 61 17.16 -26.32 4.61
N GLU A 62 16.61 -25.82 3.51
CA GLU A 62 16.22 -26.62 2.35
C GLU A 62 17.16 -26.24 1.20
N LEU A 63 17.91 -27.20 0.65
CA LEU A 63 18.83 -27.00 -0.48
C LEU A 63 18.31 -27.75 -1.71
N TYR A 64 18.23 -27.04 -2.82
CA TYR A 64 17.87 -27.51 -4.15
C TYR A 64 19.01 -27.21 -5.11
N SER A 65 19.73 -28.24 -5.53
CA SER A 65 20.78 -28.09 -6.53
C SER A 65 20.17 -27.87 -7.92
N TRP A 66 20.35 -26.69 -8.51
CA TRP A 66 19.95 -26.40 -9.88
C TRP A 66 21.18 -26.10 -10.76
N SER A 67 21.64 -27.10 -11.50
CA SER A 67 22.67 -26.92 -12.54
C SER A 67 22.02 -26.27 -13.77
N PRO A 68 22.51 -25.14 -14.34
CA PRO A 68 23.87 -24.56 -14.25
C PRO A 68 24.02 -23.27 -13.42
N ILE A 69 23.01 -22.84 -12.66
CA ILE A 69 22.91 -21.47 -12.08
C ILE A 69 23.37 -21.43 -10.60
N GLY A 70 23.37 -22.57 -9.90
CA GLY A 70 23.84 -22.70 -8.51
C GLY A 70 22.91 -23.55 -7.64
N ASN A 71 23.23 -23.66 -6.35
CA ASN A 71 22.34 -24.33 -5.39
C ASN A 71 21.35 -23.30 -4.86
N PHE A 72 20.06 -23.41 -5.18
CA PHE A 72 19.02 -22.61 -4.52
C PHE A 72 18.77 -23.18 -3.13
N GLY A 73 18.63 -22.33 -2.12
CA GLY A 73 18.32 -22.84 -0.81
C GLY A 73 17.63 -21.81 0.04
N PHE A 74 16.64 -22.26 0.79
CA PHE A 74 15.96 -21.44 1.77
C PHE A 74 16.48 -21.79 3.15
N ARG A 75 16.95 -20.78 3.89
CA ARG A 75 17.47 -20.97 5.24
C ARG A 75 16.79 -20.04 6.22
N VAL A 76 16.38 -20.60 7.35
CA VAL A 76 15.86 -19.87 8.50
C VAL A 76 16.83 -20.05 9.66
N ASP A 77 17.46 -18.94 10.03
CA ASP A 77 18.31 -18.81 11.21
C ASP A 77 17.55 -18.13 12.35
N ASN A 78 18.11 -18.22 13.56
CA ASN A 78 17.62 -17.51 14.75
C ASN A 78 17.56 -15.99 14.56
N LEU A 79 18.38 -15.42 13.66
CA LEU A 79 18.35 -14.00 13.32
C LEU A 79 17.24 -13.66 12.31
N SER A 80 17.02 -14.53 11.32
CA SER A 80 16.00 -14.33 10.28
C SER A 80 14.58 -14.50 10.83
N LEU A 81 14.39 -15.34 11.85
CA LEU A 81 13.10 -15.58 12.51
C LEU A 81 12.36 -14.31 12.97
N PRO A 82 12.94 -13.44 13.83
CA PRO A 82 12.26 -12.23 14.27
C PRO A 82 11.98 -11.25 13.11
N ILE A 83 12.86 -11.20 12.11
CA ILE A 83 12.67 -10.36 10.92
C ILE A 83 11.47 -10.85 10.10
N LEU A 84 11.41 -12.15 9.82
CA LEU A 84 10.30 -12.79 9.12
C LEU A 84 8.98 -12.68 9.89
N PHE A 85 9.03 -12.77 11.22
CA PHE A 85 7.86 -12.57 12.07
C PHE A 85 7.28 -11.15 11.93
N ILE A 86 8.14 -10.13 12.00
CA ILE A 86 7.73 -8.73 11.83
C ILE A 86 7.16 -8.50 10.42
N ILE A 87 7.81 -9.03 9.38
CA ILE A 87 7.32 -8.91 7.99
C ILE A 87 5.95 -9.58 7.85
N GLY A 88 5.79 -10.81 8.34
CA GLY A 88 4.51 -11.53 8.29
C GLY A 88 3.40 -10.81 9.06
N LEU A 89 3.72 -10.27 10.23
CA LEU A 89 2.76 -9.55 11.06
C LEU A 89 2.33 -8.24 10.39
N LEU A 90 3.30 -7.47 9.91
CA LEU A 90 3.05 -6.20 9.22
C LEU A 90 2.23 -6.43 7.95
N THR A 91 2.57 -7.45 7.17
CA THR A 91 1.86 -7.74 5.92
C THR A 91 0.41 -8.16 6.16
N ALA A 92 0.17 -8.98 7.18
CA ALA A 92 -1.18 -9.35 7.59
C ALA A 92 -1.98 -8.14 8.12
N LEU A 93 -1.40 -7.33 9.00
CA LEU A 93 -2.07 -6.15 9.54
C LEU A 93 -2.41 -5.13 8.46
N VAL A 94 -1.48 -4.81 7.56
CA VAL A 94 -1.71 -3.87 6.46
C VAL A 94 -2.81 -4.39 5.53
N SER A 95 -2.88 -5.70 5.26
CA SER A 95 -3.98 -6.29 4.49
C SER A 95 -5.35 -6.12 5.17
N LEU A 96 -5.40 -6.12 6.50
CA LEU A 96 -6.63 -5.91 7.26
C LEU A 96 -7.03 -4.43 7.27
N PHE A 97 -6.07 -3.54 7.48
CA PHE A 97 -6.30 -2.08 7.47
C PHE A 97 -6.63 -1.54 6.07
N SER A 98 -6.16 -2.19 4.99
CA SER A 98 -6.43 -1.74 3.62
C SER A 98 -7.89 -1.92 3.20
N VAL A 99 -8.65 -2.82 3.84
CA VAL A 99 -10.05 -3.12 3.46
C VAL A 99 -10.97 -1.89 3.53
N PRO A 100 -11.12 -1.21 4.68
CA PRO A 100 -11.98 -0.02 4.77
C PRO A 100 -11.42 1.17 3.98
N TYR A 101 -10.10 1.25 3.80
CA TYR A 101 -9.46 2.33 3.06
C TYR A 101 -9.73 2.22 1.55
N MET A 102 -9.54 1.03 0.98
CA MET A 102 -9.75 0.80 -0.45
C MET A 102 -11.23 0.87 -0.83
N ARG A 103 -12.14 0.49 0.09
CA ARG A 103 -13.59 0.71 -0.06
C ARG A 103 -13.94 2.16 -0.37
N GLN A 104 -13.22 3.10 0.24
CA GLN A 104 -13.50 4.52 0.08
C GLN A 104 -12.93 5.12 -1.19
N ARG A 105 -11.81 4.58 -1.68
CA ARG A 105 -11.04 5.15 -2.79
C ARG A 105 -11.35 4.52 -4.15
N ILE A 106 -11.52 3.20 -4.20
CA ILE A 106 -11.73 2.45 -5.45
C ILE A 106 -13.21 2.40 -5.83
N GLY A 107 -14.11 2.61 -4.86
CA GLY A 107 -15.54 2.43 -5.06
C GLY A 107 -15.87 0.97 -5.30
N ASP A 108 -16.67 0.68 -6.32
CA ASP A 108 -17.32 -0.62 -6.50
C ASP A 108 -16.65 -1.51 -7.58
N ASP A 109 -15.42 -1.18 -7.96
CA ASP A 109 -14.77 -1.74 -9.15
C ASP A 109 -13.94 -3.01 -8.83
N PRO A 110 -14.42 -4.24 -9.11
CA PRO A 110 -13.82 -5.49 -8.63
C PRO A 110 -12.42 -5.76 -9.19
N ARG A 111 -12.10 -5.24 -10.38
CA ARG A 111 -10.80 -5.45 -11.03
C ARG A 111 -9.69 -4.73 -10.30
N ARG A 112 -9.95 -3.50 -9.83
CA ARG A 112 -8.98 -2.67 -9.11
C ARG A 112 -8.64 -3.25 -7.73
N TYR A 113 -9.62 -3.84 -7.03
CA TYR A 113 -9.35 -4.60 -5.80
C TYR A 113 -8.43 -5.79 -6.05
N GLY A 114 -8.71 -6.59 -7.10
CA GLY A 114 -7.87 -7.75 -7.44
C GLY A 114 -6.43 -7.37 -7.78
N LEU A 115 -6.25 -6.28 -8.55
CA LEU A 115 -4.92 -5.77 -8.89
C LEU A 115 -4.15 -5.30 -7.65
N TYR A 116 -4.78 -4.52 -6.76
CA TYR A 116 -4.13 -4.07 -5.53
C TYR A 116 -3.65 -5.24 -4.66
N TYR A 117 -4.55 -6.19 -4.35
CA TYR A 117 -4.22 -7.30 -3.46
C TYR A 117 -3.26 -8.32 -4.09
N SER A 118 -3.29 -8.50 -5.40
CA SER A 118 -2.33 -9.37 -6.11
C SER A 118 -0.93 -8.75 -6.16
N LEU A 119 -0.81 -7.44 -6.45
CA LEU A 119 0.47 -6.72 -6.36
C LEU A 119 1.00 -6.72 -4.93
N TYR A 120 0.12 -6.57 -3.95
CA TYR A 120 0.49 -6.63 -2.54
C TYR A 120 0.99 -8.02 -2.11
N ALA A 121 0.35 -9.09 -2.57
CA ALA A 121 0.82 -10.46 -2.36
C ALA A 121 2.20 -10.70 -3.00
N LEU A 122 2.43 -10.17 -4.21
CA LEU A 122 3.73 -10.22 -4.89
C LEU A 122 4.81 -9.43 -4.12
N TYR A 123 4.46 -8.29 -3.55
CA TYR A 123 5.36 -7.52 -2.68
C TYR A 123 5.74 -8.31 -1.42
N SER A 124 4.76 -8.95 -0.77
CA SER A 124 5.00 -9.81 0.40
C SER A 124 5.88 -11.02 0.06
N LEU A 125 5.70 -11.62 -1.12
CA LEU A 125 6.55 -12.70 -1.63
C LEU A 125 8.02 -12.27 -1.69
N GLY A 126 8.30 -11.10 -2.26
CA GLY A 126 9.66 -10.56 -2.37
C GLY A 126 10.31 -10.30 -1.00
N MET A 127 9.58 -9.72 -0.05
CA MET A 127 10.09 -9.49 1.32
C MET A 127 10.43 -10.79 2.05
N ILE A 128 9.58 -11.82 1.96
CA ILE A 128 9.85 -13.12 2.60
C ILE A 128 11.01 -13.83 1.90
N GLY A 129 11.03 -13.82 0.56
CA GLY A 129 12.08 -14.46 -0.23
C GLY A 129 13.46 -13.85 -0.01
N THR A 130 13.59 -12.53 0.07
CA THR A 130 14.88 -11.87 0.33
C THR A 130 15.50 -12.26 1.68
N VAL A 131 14.69 -12.49 2.71
CA VAL A 131 15.18 -12.88 4.04
C VAL A 131 15.54 -14.37 4.12
N LEU A 132 14.88 -15.21 3.32
CA LEU A 132 15.15 -16.66 3.26
C LEU A 132 16.31 -17.03 2.33
N ALA A 133 16.74 -16.11 1.46
CA ALA A 133 17.74 -16.37 0.43
C ALA A 133 19.09 -16.79 1.01
N THR A 134 19.67 -17.86 0.46
CA THR A 134 21.02 -18.32 0.85
C THR A 134 22.12 -17.85 -0.10
N ASN A 135 21.75 -17.37 -1.28
CA ASN A 135 22.69 -16.91 -2.30
C ASN A 135 22.42 -15.47 -2.72
N LEU A 136 23.46 -14.77 -3.18
CA LEU A 136 23.35 -13.40 -3.66
C LEU A 136 22.44 -13.27 -4.90
N ILE A 137 22.48 -14.26 -5.79
CA ILE A 137 21.64 -14.31 -7.00
C ILE A 137 20.16 -14.39 -6.62
N GLU A 138 19.83 -15.26 -5.66
CA GLU A 138 18.48 -15.44 -5.15
C GLU A 138 17.98 -14.19 -4.43
N PHE A 139 18.83 -13.58 -3.59
CA PHE A 139 18.54 -12.31 -2.95
C PHE A 139 18.22 -11.21 -3.97
N TYR A 140 19.05 -11.07 -5.01
CA TYR A 140 18.84 -10.06 -6.06
C TYR A 140 17.53 -10.28 -6.81
N LEU A 141 17.20 -11.54 -7.12
CA LEU A 141 15.97 -11.90 -7.82
C LEU A 141 14.73 -11.55 -6.98
N PHE A 142 14.69 -11.91 -5.70
CA PHE A 142 13.59 -11.53 -4.82
C PHE A 142 13.51 -10.02 -4.57
N PHE A 143 14.65 -9.35 -4.54
CA PHE A 143 14.72 -7.91 -4.40
C PHE A 143 14.09 -7.19 -5.61
N GLU A 144 14.40 -7.61 -6.84
CA GLU A 144 13.73 -7.07 -8.04
C GLU A 144 12.24 -7.39 -8.06
N ILE A 145 11.84 -8.61 -7.71
CA ILE A 145 10.42 -9.00 -7.60
C ILE A 145 9.68 -8.13 -6.58
N MET A 146 10.35 -7.67 -5.51
CA MET A 146 9.75 -6.74 -4.54
C MET A 146 9.63 -5.31 -5.11
N LEU A 147 10.61 -4.85 -5.90
CA LEU A 147 10.62 -3.50 -6.45
C LEU A 147 9.50 -3.26 -7.48
N VAL A 148 9.27 -4.22 -8.38
CA VAL A 148 8.24 -4.11 -9.44
C VAL A 148 6.84 -3.76 -8.87
N PRO A 149 6.23 -4.54 -7.95
CA PRO A 149 4.91 -4.23 -7.40
C PRO A 149 4.91 -2.95 -6.56
N SER A 150 6.01 -2.61 -5.88
CA SER A 150 6.08 -1.35 -5.13
C SER A 150 5.95 -0.12 -6.04
N PHE A 151 6.59 -0.16 -7.21
CA PHE A 151 6.48 0.88 -8.22
C PHE A 151 5.04 1.02 -8.72
N PHE A 152 4.38 -0.09 -9.06
CA PHE A 152 2.98 -0.06 -9.51
C PHE A 152 2.01 0.41 -8.43
N LEU A 153 2.23 0.00 -7.17
CA LEU A 153 1.40 0.43 -6.04
C LEU A 153 1.48 1.94 -5.82
N ILE A 154 2.68 2.52 -5.92
CA ILE A 154 2.89 3.96 -5.78
C ILE A 154 2.34 4.71 -7.02
N ALA A 155 2.53 4.19 -8.23
CA ALA A 155 2.06 4.85 -9.44
C ALA A 155 0.53 4.99 -9.48
N GLU A 156 -0.21 3.94 -9.14
CA GLU A 156 -1.68 3.93 -9.23
C GLU A 156 -2.35 4.48 -7.98
N TRP A 157 -1.81 4.19 -6.77
CA TRP A 157 -2.42 4.57 -5.49
C TRP A 157 -1.55 5.51 -4.64
N GLY A 158 -0.43 6.02 -5.11
CA GLY A 158 0.40 6.97 -4.36
C GLY A 158 -0.14 8.40 -4.37
N TYR A 159 -0.89 8.81 -5.40
CA TYR A 159 -1.34 10.18 -5.56
C TYR A 159 -2.72 10.42 -4.93
N GLY A 160 -2.81 11.41 -4.03
CA GLY A 160 -4.07 11.90 -3.46
C GLY A 160 -4.96 12.53 -4.53
N GLU A 161 -6.27 12.54 -4.29
CA GLU A 161 -7.21 13.12 -5.24
C GLU A 161 -6.86 14.59 -5.50
N PRO A 162 -6.80 15.02 -6.78
CA PRO A 162 -6.65 16.44 -7.07
C PRO A 162 -7.76 17.21 -6.39
N CYS A 163 -7.41 18.34 -5.80
CA CYS A 163 -8.38 19.23 -5.19
C CYS A 163 -9.53 19.57 -6.14
N GLY A 164 -10.73 19.07 -5.83
CA GLY A 164 -11.94 19.24 -6.63
C GLY A 164 -12.59 17.95 -7.15
N SER A 165 -12.09 16.76 -6.80
CA SER A 165 -12.76 15.50 -7.10
C SER A 165 -14.13 15.41 -6.40
N PRO A 166 -15.20 14.97 -7.09
CA PRO A 166 -16.50 14.78 -6.46
C PRO A 166 -16.42 13.64 -5.44
N SER A 167 -16.46 13.97 -4.15
CA SER A 167 -16.60 12.97 -3.11
C SER A 167 -17.98 12.29 -3.23
N PRO A 168 -18.07 10.96 -3.04
CA PRO A 168 -19.34 10.25 -3.15
C PRO A 168 -20.34 10.80 -2.11
N PRO A 169 -21.64 10.85 -2.41
CA PRO A 169 -22.63 11.42 -1.49
C PRO A 169 -22.66 10.62 -0.18
N ARG A 170 -22.06 11.18 0.89
CA ARG A 170 -22.03 10.56 2.23
C ARG A 170 -23.05 11.20 3.16
N ARG A 171 -23.81 10.35 3.85
CA ARG A 171 -25.06 10.69 4.56
C ARG A 171 -24.88 11.31 5.96
N ASN A 172 -23.66 11.42 6.49
CA ASN A 172 -23.43 11.73 7.90
C ASN A 172 -23.04 13.20 8.15
N SER A 173 -23.52 13.79 9.26
CA SER A 173 -23.40 15.22 9.59
C SER A 173 -22.00 15.63 10.07
N SER A 174 -21.28 14.76 10.78
CA SER A 174 -19.91 15.02 11.25
C SER A 174 -18.91 15.21 10.11
N HIS A 175 -19.08 14.46 9.01
CA HIS A 175 -18.22 14.55 7.83
C HIS A 175 -18.55 15.73 6.93
N ARG A 176 -19.71 16.37 7.10
CA ARG A 176 -20.06 17.62 6.40
C ARG A 176 -19.18 18.79 6.83
N LEU A 177 -18.64 18.74 8.07
CA LEU A 177 -17.64 19.71 8.56
C LEU A 177 -16.23 19.40 8.04
N SER A 178 -15.87 18.12 7.89
CA SER A 178 -14.64 17.70 7.19
C SER A 178 -14.63 18.19 5.74
N ASP A 179 -15.74 18.00 5.02
CA ASP A 179 -15.89 18.43 3.62
C ASP A 179 -15.88 19.96 3.42
N ARG A 180 -16.15 20.75 4.47
CA ARG A 180 -15.87 22.20 4.44
C ARG A 180 -14.39 22.48 4.65
N ARG A 181 -13.73 21.77 5.58
CA ARG A 181 -12.30 21.94 5.88
C ARG A 181 -11.42 21.53 4.70
N ASP A 182 -11.74 20.42 4.04
CA ASP A 182 -11.04 19.92 2.85
C ASP A 182 -11.20 20.89 1.66
N ARG A 183 -12.38 21.53 1.53
CA ARG A 183 -12.60 22.60 0.53
C ARG A 183 -11.72 23.83 0.76
N HIS A 184 -11.54 24.26 2.01
CA HIS A 184 -10.67 25.39 2.32
C HIS A 184 -9.19 25.08 2.06
N GLY A 185 -8.73 23.86 2.41
CA GLY A 185 -7.38 23.40 2.09
C GLY A 185 -7.12 23.36 0.58
N CYS A 186 -8.11 22.93 -0.19
CA CYS A 186 -8.00 22.87 -1.64
C CYS A 186 -7.96 24.22 -2.35
N CYS A 187 -8.72 25.20 -1.86
CA CYS A 187 -8.68 26.56 -2.38
C CYS A 187 -7.30 27.19 -2.12
N ASN A 188 -6.72 26.97 -0.93
CA ASN A 188 -5.39 27.47 -0.61
C ASN A 188 -4.30 26.84 -1.52
N GLN A 189 -4.37 25.52 -1.76
CA GLN A 189 -3.43 24.82 -2.64
C GLN A 189 -3.54 25.27 -4.11
N GLN A 190 -4.76 25.49 -4.62
CA GLN A 190 -4.97 26.02 -5.98
C GLN A 190 -4.51 27.47 -6.11
N TYR A 191 -4.66 28.28 -5.07
CA TYR A 191 -4.16 29.65 -5.06
C TYR A 191 -2.62 29.69 -5.02
N TYR A 192 -1.99 28.90 -4.13
CA TYR A 192 -0.52 28.77 -4.07
C TYR A 192 0.07 28.36 -5.42
N ASN A 193 -0.52 27.39 -6.11
CA ASN A 193 -0.05 26.93 -7.42
C ASN A 193 -0.18 28.03 -8.51
N LYS A 194 -1.11 28.98 -8.34
CA LYS A 194 -1.26 30.15 -9.24
C LYS A 194 -0.43 31.37 -8.82
N SER A 195 -0.15 31.59 -7.54
CA SER A 195 0.47 32.82 -7.02
C SER A 195 1.87 32.66 -6.44
N GLY A 196 2.31 31.44 -6.16
CA GLY A 196 3.62 31.12 -5.55
C GLY A 196 3.79 31.61 -4.11
N THR A 197 2.71 31.97 -3.41
CA THR A 197 2.74 32.56 -2.06
C THR A 197 1.75 31.87 -1.13
N ASP A 198 2.21 31.46 0.06
CA ASP A 198 1.37 30.87 1.10
C ASP A 198 0.60 31.98 1.83
N ILE A 199 -0.73 31.88 1.85
CA ILE A 199 -1.58 32.83 2.58
C ILE A 199 -1.81 32.27 3.98
N HIS A 200 -1.21 32.90 5.00
CA HIS A 200 -1.47 32.57 6.41
C HIS A 200 -2.90 32.89 6.87
N ASN A 201 -3.69 33.57 6.04
CA ASN A 201 -5.09 33.91 6.27
C ASN A 201 -5.84 34.02 4.92
N PRO A 202 -6.37 32.92 4.36
CA PRO A 202 -7.09 32.98 3.11
C PRO A 202 -8.33 33.88 3.27
N PRO A 203 -8.61 34.80 2.34
CA PRO A 203 -9.88 35.52 2.35
C PRO A 203 -11.03 34.49 2.33
N SER A 204 -12.19 34.86 2.88
CA SER A 204 -13.35 33.97 3.05
C SER A 204 -14.06 33.61 1.72
N TRP A 205 -13.29 33.32 0.67
CA TRP A 205 -13.79 32.96 -0.66
C TRP A 205 -14.78 31.81 -0.54
N ASP A 206 -16.02 32.06 -0.98
CA ASP A 206 -16.98 31.00 -1.19
C ASP A 206 -16.51 30.18 -2.40
N CYS A 207 -15.81 29.10 -2.11
CA CYS A 207 -15.14 28.25 -3.09
C CYS A 207 -16.11 27.63 -4.12
N ARG A 208 -17.44 27.74 -3.91
CA ARG A 208 -18.44 27.30 -4.89
C ARG A 208 -18.59 28.24 -6.09
N GLY A 209 -18.48 29.55 -5.87
CA GLY A 209 -18.73 30.56 -6.91
C GLY A 209 -17.45 31.01 -7.61
N ASP A 210 -16.36 31.14 -6.86
CA ASP A 210 -15.17 31.83 -7.35
C ASP A 210 -14.21 30.92 -8.14
N VAL A 211 -14.25 29.59 -7.94
CA VAL A 211 -13.38 28.66 -8.71
C VAL A 211 -13.76 28.65 -10.20
N LEU A 212 -15.06 28.65 -10.53
CA LEU A 212 -15.51 28.75 -11.93
C LEU A 212 -15.19 30.13 -12.55
N ARG A 213 -15.11 31.18 -11.72
CA ARG A 213 -14.65 32.51 -12.15
C ARG A 213 -13.14 32.53 -12.42
N ILE A 214 -12.35 31.88 -11.57
CA ILE A 214 -10.87 31.77 -11.68
C ILE A 214 -10.43 30.83 -12.80
N LEU A 215 -11.25 29.84 -13.18
CA LEU A 215 -11.00 28.97 -14.34
C LEU A 215 -11.43 29.60 -15.67
N ARG A 216 -12.38 30.54 -15.65
CA ARG A 216 -12.83 31.27 -16.85
C ARG A 216 -11.94 32.46 -17.20
N GLU A 217 -11.19 32.98 -16.23
CA GLU A 217 -10.34 34.16 -16.38
C GLU A 217 -8.85 33.74 -16.36
N ASP A 218 -8.22 33.62 -17.54
CA ASP A 218 -6.78 33.34 -17.73
C ASP A 218 -5.84 34.49 -17.29
N ARG A 219 -6.35 35.40 -16.45
CA ARG A 219 -5.58 36.55 -15.94
C ARG A 219 -4.88 36.16 -14.63
N PRO A 220 -3.61 36.56 -14.42
CA PRO A 220 -3.00 36.46 -13.11
C PRO A 220 -3.81 37.26 -12.08
N ILE A 221 -4.07 36.65 -10.92
CA ILE A 221 -4.87 37.24 -9.85
C ILE A 221 -4.17 38.50 -9.36
N ARG A 222 -4.74 39.67 -9.65
CA ARG A 222 -4.22 40.95 -9.16
C ARG A 222 -4.57 41.05 -7.67
N THR A 223 -3.57 40.95 -6.80
CA THR A 223 -3.77 41.02 -5.34
C THR A 223 -4.59 42.25 -4.96
N PRO A 224 -5.65 42.14 -4.14
CA PRO A 224 -6.30 43.33 -3.60
C PRO A 224 -5.27 44.09 -2.77
N ARG A 225 -5.15 45.40 -3.03
CA ARG A 225 -4.37 46.34 -2.19
C ARG A 225 -4.72 46.07 -0.74
N LEU A 226 -3.73 45.64 0.04
CA LEU A 226 -3.80 45.54 1.50
C LEU A 226 -4.37 46.87 2.03
N ALA A 227 -5.62 46.82 2.48
CA ALA A 227 -6.20 47.90 3.25
C ALA A 227 -5.32 48.08 4.50
N SER A 228 -4.79 49.28 4.64
CA SER A 228 -3.96 49.74 5.75
C SER A 228 -4.42 49.16 7.08
N ILE A 229 -3.57 48.32 7.69
CA ILE A 229 -3.64 47.97 9.10
C ILE A 229 -3.46 49.28 9.87
N ARG A 230 -4.57 49.83 10.34
CA ARG A 230 -4.57 50.97 11.27
C ARG A 230 -4.25 50.39 12.64
N LEU A 231 -2.96 50.32 12.98
CA LEU A 231 -2.49 50.09 14.35
C LEU A 231 -3.04 51.22 15.21
N ARG A 232 -3.80 50.87 16.25
CA ARG A 232 -4.21 51.75 17.33
C ARG A 232 -3.95 51.04 18.64
#